data_AF-A0A977Q3S7-F1
#
_entry.id   AF-A0A977Q3S7-F1
#
_cell.length_a   1.000
_cell.length_b   1.000
_cell.length_c   1.000
_cell.angle_alpha   90.00
_cell.angle_beta   90.00
_cell.angle_gamma   90.00
#
_symmetry.space_group_name_H-M   'P 1'
#
loop_
_entity.id
_entity.type
_entity.pdbx_description
1 polymer ?
#
loop_
_entity_poly.entity_id
_entity_poly.type
_entity_poly.pdbx_seq_one_letter_code
_entity_poly.pdbx_strand_id
1 'polypeptide(L)'
;MTIKETFEQKGAWELVYIVGFCGPIFAAISDLVDNSIEKIPLTIIGLFISVGLGLGIYRLVKAKTHWIKSIVIVTSIICIILLSIPIQSFSKRLTYDTCDICGFVSVDKQTHECQMCVSKEWDDKMMTGYTDKEQYIKEEQLFWFSTESSGEKVNFYIPEGERNKNKFPKDGNWKPLVTDQEVIEYSRKNWRE
;
A
#
# COMPACT_ATOMS: atom_id res chain seq x y z
N MET A 1 7.53 -50.35 -9.79
CA MET A 1 7.92 -48.98 -9.39
C MET A 1 9.29 -49.07 -8.77
N THR A 2 10.29 -48.52 -9.43
CA THR A 2 11.72 -48.73 -9.15
C THR A 2 12.18 -47.74 -8.07
N ILE A 3 13.15 -48.11 -7.21
CA ILE A 3 13.68 -47.24 -6.13
C ILE A 3 14.05 -45.84 -6.65
N LYS A 4 14.55 -45.76 -7.89
CA LYS A 4 14.88 -44.53 -8.62
C LYS A 4 13.67 -43.61 -8.85
N GLU A 5 12.52 -44.15 -9.26
CA GLU A 5 11.29 -43.38 -9.51
C GLU A 5 10.74 -42.78 -8.20
N THR A 6 10.77 -43.53 -7.11
CA THR A 6 10.39 -43.02 -5.79
C THR A 6 11.34 -41.95 -5.23
N PHE A 7 12.61 -41.96 -5.63
CA PHE A 7 13.59 -40.97 -5.20
C PHE A 7 13.43 -39.66 -6.00
N GLU A 8 13.25 -39.77 -7.32
CA GLU A 8 12.93 -38.64 -8.20
C GLU A 8 11.60 -37.97 -7.82
N GLN A 9 10.58 -38.76 -7.46
CA GLN A 9 9.29 -38.22 -7.04
C GLN A 9 9.36 -37.52 -5.67
N LYS A 10 10.18 -38.00 -4.72
CA LYS A 10 10.39 -37.33 -3.42
C LYS A 10 11.10 -35.99 -3.56
N GLY A 11 12.17 -35.93 -4.37
CA GLY A 11 12.88 -34.68 -4.66
C GLY A 11 12.01 -33.66 -5.38
N ALA A 12 11.13 -34.12 -6.28
CA ALA A 12 10.20 -33.25 -6.98
C ALA A 12 9.23 -32.52 -6.02
N TRP A 13 8.68 -33.22 -5.02
CA TRP A 13 7.79 -32.57 -4.05
C TRP A 13 8.51 -31.58 -3.14
N GLU A 14 9.74 -31.87 -2.72
CA GLU A 14 10.54 -30.90 -1.95
C GLU A 14 10.75 -29.59 -2.72
N LEU A 15 11.11 -29.69 -4.00
CA LEU A 15 11.29 -28.54 -4.86
C LEU A 15 9.97 -27.76 -5.07
N VAL A 16 8.84 -28.44 -5.26
CA VAL A 16 7.53 -27.79 -5.40
C VAL A 16 7.16 -26.99 -4.15
N TYR A 17 7.42 -27.50 -2.96
CA TYR A 17 7.16 -26.78 -1.71
C TYR A 17 8.11 -25.60 -1.52
N ILE A 18 9.38 -25.72 -1.91
CA ILE A 18 10.32 -24.60 -1.85
C ILE A 18 9.87 -23.50 -2.83
N VAL A 19 9.71 -23.85 -4.11
CA VAL A 19 9.38 -22.88 -5.16
C VAL A 19 8.00 -22.25 -4.94
N GLY A 20 7.01 -23.05 -4.51
CA GLY A 20 5.64 -22.59 -4.26
C GLY A 20 5.53 -21.58 -3.13
N PHE A 21 6.46 -21.59 -2.16
CA PHE A 21 6.51 -20.61 -1.07
C PHE A 21 7.45 -19.44 -1.36
N CYS A 22 8.56 -19.68 -2.07
CA CYS A 22 9.51 -18.63 -2.43
C CYS A 22 8.86 -17.53 -3.29
N GLY A 23 8.08 -17.89 -4.30
CA GLY A 23 7.49 -16.91 -5.23
C GLY A 23 6.58 -15.87 -4.55
N PRO A 24 5.52 -16.28 -3.86
CA PRO A 24 4.58 -15.36 -3.21
C PRO A 24 5.23 -14.52 -2.09
N ILE A 25 6.13 -15.12 -1.30
CA ILE A 25 6.82 -14.40 -0.22
C ILE A 25 7.81 -13.37 -0.79
N PHE A 26 8.54 -13.74 -1.84
CA PHE A 26 9.42 -12.82 -2.54
C PHE A 26 8.66 -11.62 -3.12
N ALA A 27 7.53 -11.87 -3.80
CA ALA A 27 6.68 -10.81 -4.31
C ALA A 27 6.17 -9.88 -3.19
N ALA A 28 5.70 -10.45 -2.07
CA ALA A 28 5.22 -9.67 -0.94
C ALA A 28 6.32 -8.78 -0.31
N ILE A 29 7.55 -9.28 -0.21
CA ILE A 29 8.67 -8.50 0.37
C ILE A 29 9.17 -7.43 -0.60
N SER A 30 9.22 -7.74 -1.90
CA SER A 30 9.58 -6.77 -2.93
C SER A 30 8.61 -5.58 -2.96
N ASP A 31 7.32 -5.81 -2.71
CA ASP A 31 6.30 -4.76 -2.63
C ASP A 31 6.34 -3.95 -1.33
N LEU A 32 7.01 -4.45 -0.28
CA LEU A 32 7.01 -3.81 1.05
C LEU A 32 8.11 -2.77 1.23
N VAL A 33 9.15 -2.83 0.41
CA VAL A 33 10.30 -1.93 0.52
C VAL A 33 10.28 -1.05 -0.72
N ASP A 34 10.27 0.28 -0.56
CA ASP A 34 10.36 1.20 -1.71
C ASP A 34 11.81 1.58 -2.04
N ASN A 35 12.69 1.66 -1.03
CA ASN A 35 14.08 2.11 -1.17
C ASN A 35 15.03 1.01 -1.67
N SER A 36 15.81 1.31 -2.72
CA SER A 36 16.73 0.36 -3.39
C SER A 36 17.84 -0.19 -2.48
N ILE A 37 18.29 0.58 -1.48
CA ILE A 37 19.41 0.20 -0.60
C ILE A 37 18.98 -0.78 0.49
N GLU A 38 17.76 -0.66 1.01
CA GLU A 38 17.22 -1.56 2.04
C GLU A 38 16.56 -2.81 1.46
N LYS A 39 16.20 -2.80 0.17
CA LYS A 39 15.62 -3.94 -0.56
C LYS A 39 16.49 -5.19 -0.47
N ILE A 40 17.81 -5.04 -0.66
CA ILE A 40 18.72 -6.18 -0.81
C ILE A 40 18.77 -7.06 0.45
N PRO A 41 19.09 -6.54 1.66
CA PRO A 41 19.15 -7.37 2.85
C PRO A 41 17.79 -7.97 3.23
N LEU A 42 16.70 -7.22 3.10
CA LEU A 42 15.35 -7.72 3.43
C LEU A 42 14.90 -8.85 2.49
N THR A 43 15.21 -8.72 1.19
CA THR A 43 14.87 -9.74 0.19
C THR A 43 15.64 -11.04 0.44
N ILE A 44 16.91 -10.94 0.85
CA ILE A 44 17.73 -12.11 1.21
C ILE A 44 17.14 -12.81 2.44
N ILE A 45 16.81 -12.06 3.50
CA ILE A 45 16.16 -12.61 4.70
C ILE A 45 14.84 -13.29 4.33
N GLY A 46 14.04 -12.65 3.49
CA GLY A 46 12.80 -13.20 2.94
C GLY A 46 12.96 -14.53 2.22
N LEU A 47 14.03 -14.67 1.44
CA LEU A 47 14.35 -15.90 0.74
C LEU A 47 14.70 -17.03 1.72
N PHE A 48 15.46 -16.75 2.78
CA PHE A 48 15.74 -17.75 3.81
C PHE A 48 14.49 -18.17 4.58
N ILE A 49 13.63 -17.22 4.94
CA ILE A 49 12.36 -17.50 5.63
C ILE A 49 11.45 -18.37 4.76
N SER A 50 11.32 -18.04 3.47
CA SER A 50 10.45 -18.79 2.55
C SER A 50 10.93 -20.23 2.30
N VAL A 51 12.24 -20.44 2.11
CA VAL A 51 12.84 -21.79 2.01
C VAL A 51 12.62 -22.57 3.31
N GLY A 52 12.84 -21.92 4.46
CA GLY A 52 12.65 -22.54 5.77
C GLY A 52 11.19 -22.97 6.01
N LEU A 53 10.23 -22.11 5.68
CA LEU A 53 8.80 -22.42 5.77
C LEU A 53 8.39 -23.54 4.81
N GLY A 54 8.83 -23.48 3.55
CA GLY A 54 8.54 -24.51 2.55
C GLY A 54 9.05 -25.89 2.99
N LEU A 55 10.29 -25.97 3.47
CA LEU A 55 10.88 -27.20 4.03
C LEU A 55 10.16 -27.66 5.30
N GLY A 56 9.83 -26.74 6.20
CA GLY A 56 9.11 -27.03 7.44
C GLY A 56 7.75 -27.65 7.18
N ILE A 57 6.96 -27.03 6.30
CA ILE A 57 5.63 -27.51 5.92
C ILE A 57 5.74 -28.85 5.18
N TYR A 58 6.68 -28.98 4.24
CA TYR A 58 6.90 -30.26 3.56
C TYR A 58 7.21 -31.39 4.54
N ARG A 59 8.05 -31.15 5.56
CA ARG A 59 8.37 -32.17 6.58
C ARG A 59 7.14 -32.64 7.34
N LEU A 60 6.15 -31.78 7.57
CA LEU A 60 4.88 -32.15 8.24
C LEU A 60 3.98 -33.01 7.36
N VAL A 61 4.00 -32.80 6.04
CA VAL A 61 3.11 -33.47 5.09
C VAL A 61 3.78 -34.57 4.27
N LYS A 62 5.09 -34.80 4.44
CA LYS A 62 5.86 -35.77 3.62
C LYS A 62 5.26 -37.17 3.63
N ALA A 63 4.71 -37.60 4.75
CA ALA A 63 4.11 -38.93 4.95
C ALA A 63 2.62 -39.00 4.54
N LYS A 64 2.02 -37.88 4.11
CA LYS A 64 0.62 -37.81 3.70
C LYS A 64 0.45 -38.13 2.21
N THR A 65 -0.80 -38.38 1.80
CA THR A 65 -1.17 -38.65 0.41
C THR A 65 -0.97 -37.42 -0.48
N HIS A 66 -0.83 -37.64 -1.79
CA HIS A 66 -0.60 -36.56 -2.75
C HIS A 66 -1.70 -35.49 -2.75
N TRP A 67 -2.96 -35.89 -2.59
CA TRP A 67 -4.10 -34.96 -2.48
C TRP A 67 -3.95 -33.98 -1.30
N ILE A 68 -3.58 -34.49 -0.12
CA ILE A 68 -3.37 -33.66 1.08
C ILE A 68 -2.21 -32.68 0.85
N LYS A 69 -1.13 -33.13 0.20
CA LYS A 69 0.01 -32.27 -0.14
C LYS A 69 -0.40 -31.12 -1.07
N SER A 70 -1.23 -31.40 -2.06
CA SER A 70 -1.72 -30.37 -2.98
C SER A 70 -2.62 -29.34 -2.27
N ILE A 71 -3.55 -29.79 -1.42
CA ILE A 71 -4.41 -28.88 -0.64
C ILE A 71 -3.57 -27.93 0.21
N VAL A 72 -2.59 -28.47 0.95
CA VAL A 72 -1.76 -27.66 1.85
C VAL A 72 -0.99 -26.58 1.09
N ILE A 73 -0.45 -26.89 -0.08
CA ILE A 73 0.23 -25.88 -0.92
C ILE A 73 -0.76 -24.78 -1.33
N VAL A 74 -1.90 -25.16 -1.90
CA VAL A 74 -2.88 -24.20 -2.43
C VAL A 74 -3.41 -23.30 -1.31
N THR A 75 -3.82 -23.88 -0.17
CA THR A 75 -4.30 -23.10 0.97
C THR A 75 -3.23 -22.18 1.52
N SER A 76 -1.97 -22.62 1.59
CA SER A 76 -0.88 -21.77 2.09
C SER A 76 -0.61 -20.58 1.17
N ILE A 77 -0.62 -20.78 -0.16
CA ILE A 77 -0.47 -19.70 -1.13
C ILE A 77 -1.61 -18.68 -0.98
N ILE A 78 -2.86 -19.15 -0.87
CA ILE A 78 -4.03 -18.28 -0.65
C ILE A 78 -3.87 -17.48 0.65
N CYS A 79 -3.46 -18.12 1.75
CA CYS A 79 -3.21 -17.42 3.01
C CYS A 79 -2.12 -16.34 2.88
N ILE A 80 -1.03 -16.60 2.17
CA ILE A 80 0.04 -15.61 1.95
C ILE A 80 -0.49 -14.40 1.17
N ILE A 81 -1.28 -14.64 0.11
CA ILE A 81 -1.89 -13.57 -0.70
C ILE A 81 -2.90 -12.76 0.13
N LEU A 82 -3.74 -13.42 0.94
CA LEU A 82 -4.73 -12.72 1.77
C LEU A 82 -4.06 -11.91 2.89
N LEU A 83 -2.93 -12.39 3.42
CA LEU A 83 -2.17 -11.68 4.44
C LEU A 83 -1.32 -10.54 3.89
N SER A 84 -0.92 -10.54 2.61
CA SER A 84 -0.09 -9.47 2.05
C SER A 84 -0.84 -8.14 1.91
N ILE A 85 -2.14 -8.17 1.61
CA ILE A 85 -2.99 -6.98 1.46
C ILE A 85 -2.97 -6.07 2.71
N PRO A 86 -3.29 -6.56 3.93
CA PRO A 86 -3.26 -5.71 5.12
C PRO A 86 -1.85 -5.24 5.47
N ILE A 87 -0.81 -6.04 5.21
CA ILE A 87 0.58 -5.66 5.51
C ILE A 87 1.02 -4.46 4.67
N GLN A 88 0.66 -4.41 3.38
CA GLN A 88 0.92 -3.24 2.52
C GLN A 88 0.20 -1.97 3.02
N SER A 89 -1.01 -2.11 3.56
CA SER A 89 -1.73 -0.98 4.14
C SER A 89 -1.08 -0.48 5.44
N PHE A 90 -0.52 -1.39 6.23
CA PHE A 90 0.13 -1.09 7.49
C PHE A 90 1.51 -0.44 7.30
N SER A 91 2.30 -0.90 6.33
CA SER A 91 3.61 -0.29 6.03
C SER A 91 3.47 1.17 5.60
N LYS A 92 2.48 1.49 4.77
CA LYS A 92 2.21 2.89 4.39
C LYS A 92 1.84 3.76 5.58
N ARG A 93 1.05 3.25 6.54
CA ARG A 93 0.71 3.99 7.77
C ARG A 93 1.91 4.18 8.72
N LEU A 94 2.96 3.37 8.61
CA LEU A 94 4.17 3.56 9.42
C LEU A 94 4.99 4.75 8.90
N THR A 95 5.12 4.87 7.58
CA THR A 95 5.96 5.88 6.93
C THR A 95 5.22 7.19 6.66
N TYR A 96 3.89 7.12 6.46
CA TYR A 96 3.08 8.25 6.05
C TYR A 96 1.97 8.57 7.04
N ASP A 97 1.69 9.87 7.22
CA ASP A 97 0.56 10.37 8.00
C ASP A 97 -0.60 10.81 7.10
N THR A 98 -1.79 10.95 7.69
CA THR A 98 -2.97 11.48 6.99
C THR A 98 -2.75 12.95 6.67
N CYS A 99 -2.90 13.32 5.41
CA CYS A 99 -2.86 14.70 4.96
C CYS A 99 -4.13 15.44 5.39
N ASP A 100 -3.99 16.52 6.15
CA ASP A 100 -5.12 17.35 6.58
C ASP A 100 -5.86 18.00 5.39
N ILE A 101 -5.18 18.19 4.26
CA ILE A 101 -5.73 18.85 3.07
C ILE A 101 -6.52 17.86 2.21
N CYS A 102 -5.90 16.77 1.77
CA CYS A 102 -6.54 15.84 0.83
C CYS A 102 -7.07 14.55 1.46
N GLY A 103 -6.80 14.28 2.74
CA GLY A 103 -7.30 13.10 3.47
C GLY A 103 -6.68 11.76 3.09
N PHE A 104 -5.64 11.74 2.26
CA PHE A 104 -4.88 10.51 1.97
C PHE A 104 -3.76 10.31 2.99
N VAL A 105 -3.48 9.05 3.33
CA VAL A 105 -2.34 8.66 4.18
C VAL A 105 -1.08 8.70 3.32
N SER A 106 -0.55 9.91 3.11
CA SER A 106 0.50 10.19 2.14
C SER A 106 1.43 11.34 2.52
N VAL A 107 1.37 11.88 3.74
CA VAL A 107 2.35 12.87 4.21
C VAL A 107 3.62 12.14 4.60
N ASP A 108 4.70 12.40 3.88
CA ASP A 108 6.00 11.81 4.21
C ASP A 108 6.54 12.43 5.51
N LYS A 109 6.80 11.59 6.52
CA LYS A 109 7.28 12.03 7.83
C LYS A 109 8.65 12.69 7.82
N GLN A 110 9.45 12.50 6.78
CA GLN A 110 10.78 13.11 6.65
C GLN A 110 10.70 14.46 5.95
N THR A 111 9.91 14.56 4.88
CA THR A 111 9.82 15.81 4.10
C THR A 111 8.68 16.72 4.54
N HIS A 112 7.75 16.23 5.36
CA HIS A 112 6.52 16.90 5.75
C HIS A 112 5.70 17.37 4.54
N GLU A 113 5.71 16.58 3.46
CA GLU A 113 5.03 16.90 2.20
C GLU A 113 4.11 15.75 1.79
N CYS A 114 2.91 16.12 1.35
CA CYS A 114 1.92 15.15 0.89
C CYS A 114 2.27 14.63 -0.50
N GLN A 115 2.51 13.34 -0.65
CA GLN A 115 2.80 12.70 -1.93
C GLN A 115 1.59 12.62 -2.89
N MET A 116 0.40 13.07 -2.45
CA MET A 116 -0.84 13.08 -3.24
C MET A 116 -1.24 14.47 -3.73
N CYS A 117 -1.18 15.48 -2.87
CA CYS A 117 -1.52 16.86 -3.22
C CYS A 117 -0.30 17.79 -3.15
N VAL A 118 0.92 17.31 -2.88
CA VAL A 118 2.16 18.12 -2.87
C VAL A 118 2.14 19.27 -1.83
N SER A 119 1.04 19.44 -1.10
CA SER A 119 0.94 20.41 -0.02
C SER A 119 1.81 20.01 1.16
N LYS A 120 2.38 21.01 1.80
CA LYS A 120 3.21 20.83 2.99
C LYS A 120 2.34 20.72 4.23
N GLU A 121 2.83 19.99 5.21
CA GLU A 121 2.23 20.01 6.53
C GLU A 121 2.38 21.40 7.15
N TRP A 122 1.43 21.77 8.00
CA TRP A 122 1.46 23.03 8.72
C TRP A 122 2.74 23.16 9.57
N ASP A 123 3.46 24.27 9.38
CA ASP A 123 4.61 24.66 10.19
C ASP A 123 4.50 26.16 10.53
N ASP A 124 4.31 26.47 11.82
CA ASP A 124 4.18 27.83 12.35
C ASP A 124 5.35 28.75 11.94
N LYS A 125 6.53 28.18 11.67
CA LYS A 125 7.73 28.96 11.31
C LYS A 125 7.77 29.28 9.81
N MET A 126 7.20 28.44 8.96
CA MET A 126 7.21 28.64 7.51
C MET A 126 5.96 29.37 7.02
N MET A 127 4.82 29.16 7.68
CA MET A 127 3.51 29.60 7.21
C MET A 127 3.08 30.93 7.83
N THR A 128 3.97 31.92 7.78
CA THR A 128 3.78 33.27 8.36
C THR A 128 2.66 34.10 7.72
N GLY A 129 2.11 33.66 6.58
CA GLY A 129 1.00 34.33 5.88
C GLY A 129 -0.39 33.96 6.38
N TYR A 130 -0.50 32.99 7.29
CA TYR A 130 -1.78 32.48 7.80
C TYR A 130 -1.92 32.80 9.28
N THR A 131 -3.17 33.03 9.70
CA THR A 131 -3.48 33.31 11.12
C THR A 131 -3.32 32.07 11.98
N ASP A 132 -3.75 30.93 11.45
CA ASP A 132 -3.69 29.64 12.13
C ASP A 132 -3.71 28.47 11.11
N LYS A 133 -3.48 27.27 11.64
CA LYS A 133 -3.51 26.00 10.88
C LYS A 133 -4.84 25.76 10.18
N GLU A 134 -5.97 26.15 10.79
CA GLU A 134 -7.30 25.90 10.23
C GLU A 134 -7.52 26.73 8.96
N GLN A 135 -7.12 28.00 8.98
CA GLN A 135 -7.16 28.88 7.82
C GLN A 135 -6.32 28.33 6.67
N TYR A 136 -5.08 27.89 6.96
CA TYR A 136 -4.21 27.27 5.97
C TYR A 136 -4.85 26.06 5.31
N ILE A 137 -5.37 25.13 6.12
CA ILE A 137 -6.02 23.91 5.60
C ILE A 137 -7.21 24.27 4.73
N LYS A 138 -8.05 25.23 5.16
CA LYS A 138 -9.22 25.66 4.37
C LYS A 138 -8.81 26.22 3.03
N GLU A 139 -7.84 27.13 2.97
CA GLU A 139 -7.39 27.74 1.72
C GLU A 139 -6.79 26.70 0.76
N GLU A 140 -5.95 25.79 1.27
CA GLU A 140 -5.40 24.69 0.47
C GLU A 140 -6.48 23.72 -0.02
N GLN A 141 -7.48 23.40 0.81
CA GLN A 141 -8.60 22.56 0.41
C GLN A 141 -9.43 23.23 -0.70
N LEU A 142 -9.72 24.53 -0.58
CA LEU A 142 -10.41 25.27 -1.64
C LEU A 142 -9.65 25.22 -2.95
N PHE A 143 -8.33 25.43 -2.91
CA PHE A 143 -7.48 25.33 -4.09
C PHE A 143 -7.52 23.92 -4.70
N TRP A 144 -7.25 22.89 -3.91
CA TRP A 144 -7.12 21.51 -4.38
C TRP A 144 -8.41 20.87 -4.88
N PHE A 145 -9.54 21.24 -4.28
CA PHE A 145 -10.85 20.70 -4.68
C PHE A 145 -11.57 21.59 -5.69
N SER A 146 -11.01 22.75 -6.05
CA SER A 146 -11.60 23.61 -7.08
C SER A 146 -11.69 22.89 -8.43
N THR A 147 -12.83 23.07 -9.08
CA THR A 147 -13.11 22.60 -10.44
C THR A 147 -12.96 23.75 -11.43
N GLU A 148 -12.47 23.44 -12.64
CA GLU A 148 -12.34 24.41 -13.74
C GLU A 148 -13.68 24.66 -14.45
N SER A 149 -14.60 23.69 -14.42
CA SER A 149 -15.91 23.80 -15.08
C SER A 149 -17.04 23.99 -14.07
N SER A 150 -17.96 24.90 -14.40
CA SER A 150 -19.17 25.20 -13.63
C SER A 150 -20.15 24.02 -13.46
N GLY A 151 -20.00 22.95 -14.24
CA GLY A 151 -20.82 21.74 -14.17
C GLY A 151 -20.16 20.53 -13.49
N GLU A 152 -18.89 20.62 -13.11
CA GLU A 152 -18.19 19.52 -12.45
C GLU A 152 -18.61 19.44 -10.97
N LYS A 153 -18.90 18.22 -10.51
CA LYS A 153 -19.30 18.01 -9.10
C LYS A 153 -18.05 18.03 -8.23
N VAL A 154 -18.03 18.91 -7.23
CA VAL A 154 -17.06 18.83 -6.13
C VAL A 154 -17.18 17.46 -5.51
N ASN A 155 -16.06 16.78 -5.36
CA ASN A 155 -16.05 15.51 -4.67
C ASN A 155 -14.70 15.32 -3.97
N PHE A 156 -14.77 15.48 -2.64
CA PHE A 156 -13.67 15.31 -1.71
C PHE A 156 -13.16 13.87 -1.62
N TYR A 157 -13.91 12.92 -2.16
CA TYR A 157 -13.71 11.49 -2.02
C TYR A 157 -13.60 10.77 -3.39
N ILE A 158 -13.40 11.48 -4.52
CA ILE A 158 -13.33 10.87 -5.88
C ILE A 158 -12.33 9.71 -5.90
N PRO A 159 -12.70 8.59 -6.54
CA PRO A 159 -12.10 7.28 -6.31
C PRO A 159 -10.86 7.10 -7.19
N GLU A 160 -9.79 6.60 -6.58
CA GLU A 160 -8.84 5.58 -7.10
C GLU A 160 -8.24 5.69 -8.52
N GLY A 161 -8.51 6.74 -9.30
CA GLY A 161 -8.02 6.94 -10.66
C GLY A 161 -6.57 7.45 -10.74
N GLU A 162 -6.14 7.85 -11.95
CA GLU A 162 -4.74 8.16 -12.36
C GLU A 162 -3.94 9.09 -11.43
N ARG A 163 -4.59 9.87 -10.56
CA ARG A 163 -3.93 10.73 -9.57
C ARG A 163 -3.33 9.96 -8.39
N ASN A 164 -3.82 8.75 -8.08
CA ASN A 164 -3.29 7.90 -7.01
C ASN A 164 -2.36 6.81 -7.54
N LYS A 165 -1.33 7.19 -8.32
CA LYS A 165 -0.35 6.23 -8.87
C LYS A 165 0.33 5.39 -7.78
N ASN A 166 0.51 5.99 -6.60
CA ASN A 166 1.19 5.39 -5.46
C ASN A 166 0.23 4.59 -4.55
N LYS A 167 -1.06 4.46 -4.91
CA LYS A 167 -2.08 3.69 -4.17
C LYS A 167 -2.12 4.01 -2.67
N PHE A 168 -2.05 5.29 -2.31
CA PHE A 168 -2.21 5.72 -0.92
C PHE A 168 -3.66 5.52 -0.48
N PRO A 169 -3.92 4.92 0.69
CA PRO A 169 -5.28 4.77 1.18
C PRO A 169 -5.84 6.12 1.66
N LYS A 170 -7.14 6.32 1.45
CA LYS A 170 -7.88 7.44 2.05
C LYS A 170 -8.13 7.13 3.54
N ASP A 171 -8.02 8.14 4.40
CA ASP A 171 -8.43 8.03 5.79
C ASP A 171 -9.95 8.16 5.91
N GLY A 172 -10.62 7.13 6.40
CA GLY A 172 -12.08 7.11 6.56
C GLY A 172 -12.61 8.02 7.68
N ASN A 173 -11.73 8.51 8.57
CA ASN A 173 -12.10 9.47 9.61
C ASN A 173 -11.86 10.92 9.18
N TRP A 174 -11.13 11.14 8.08
CA TRP A 174 -10.87 12.46 7.57
C TRP A 174 -12.15 13.09 7.02
N LYS A 175 -12.31 14.39 7.28
CA LYS A 175 -13.42 15.20 6.79
C LYS A 175 -12.88 16.54 6.30
N PRO A 176 -13.38 17.06 5.16
CA PRO A 176 -13.01 18.40 4.71
C PRO A 176 -13.50 19.45 5.71
N LEU A 177 -12.74 20.53 5.85
CA LEU A 177 -13.13 21.72 6.61
C LEU A 177 -13.98 22.68 5.78
N VAL A 178 -13.97 22.50 4.46
CA VAL A 178 -14.73 23.28 3.50
C VAL A 178 -15.93 22.49 2.98
N THR A 179 -16.99 23.20 2.63
CA THR A 179 -18.20 22.65 2.03
C THR A 179 -18.13 22.66 0.49
N ASP A 180 -18.97 21.86 -0.16
CA ASP A 180 -19.10 21.88 -1.63
C ASP A 180 -19.42 23.30 -2.14
N GLN A 181 -20.24 24.06 -1.40
CA GLN A 181 -20.63 25.42 -1.77
C GLN A 181 -19.44 26.38 -1.76
N GLU A 182 -18.62 26.35 -0.71
CA GLU A 182 -17.42 27.18 -0.61
C GLU A 182 -16.43 26.87 -1.75
N VAL A 183 -16.26 25.58 -2.09
CA VAL A 183 -15.42 25.17 -3.22
C VAL A 183 -15.98 25.69 -4.55
N ILE A 184 -17.29 25.59 -4.78
CA ILE A 184 -17.94 26.11 -6.00
C ILE A 184 -17.80 27.63 -6.11
N GLU A 185 -17.97 28.36 -5.00
CA GLU A 185 -17.79 29.82 -4.96
C GLU A 185 -16.34 30.21 -5.24
N TYR A 186 -15.39 29.50 -4.62
CA TYR A 186 -13.97 29.69 -4.87
C TYR A 186 -13.61 29.41 -6.34
N SER A 187 -14.12 28.31 -6.90
CA SER A 187 -13.94 27.96 -8.31
C SER A 187 -14.40 29.07 -9.24
N ARG A 188 -15.63 29.58 -9.07
CA ARG A 188 -16.17 30.66 -9.92
C ARG A 188 -15.35 31.95 -9.85
N LYS A 189 -14.76 32.24 -8.68
CA LYS A 189 -13.97 33.45 -8.47
C LYS A 189 -12.60 33.36 -9.14
N ASN A 190 -11.97 32.18 -9.09
CA ASN A 190 -10.57 31.99 -9.48
C ASN A 190 -10.41 31.39 -10.89
N TRP A 191 -11.37 30.59 -11.33
CA TRP A 191 -11.43 30.01 -12.68
C TRP A 191 -12.53 30.76 -13.44
N ARG A 192 -12.11 31.71 -14.27
CA ARG A 192 -13.01 32.40 -15.20
C ARG A 192 -13.23 31.47 -16.40
N GLU A 193 -14.48 31.14 -16.69
CA GLU A 193 -14.89 30.87 -18.08
C GLU A 193 -14.81 32.18 -18.88
#